data_AF-A0A2R6WR14-F1
#
_entry.id   AF-A0A2R6WR14-F1
#
_cell.length_a   1.000
_cell.length_b   1.000
_cell.length_c   1.000
_cell.angle_alpha   90.00
_cell.angle_beta   90.00
_cell.angle_gamma   90.00
#
_symmetry.space_group_name_H-M   'P 1'
#
loop_
_entity.id
_entity.type
_entity.pdbx_description
1 polymer ?
#
loop_
_entity_poly.entity_id
_entity_poly.type
_entity_poly.pdbx_seq_one_letter_code
_entity_poly.pdbx_strand_id
1 'polypeptide(L)'
;MESVLARCSSVPASYNISSLQAADSRAASSCSSTQRFASRNFSVIVLNAGKPKRGGSISSPRKLSIRCEVGSGTVSTVRPTEWFQKQFELSPFSRGCHIITRKIVNAIPEICEFEVGIAHIFVMHTSASLTINENASPDVPLDMEDSLNRIVPEGNHYRHLDEGLDDMPAHVKASMMGSSLTIPIKAGRLNLGIWQGIWLNEHRNYGGPRTICITIQGQKRADGRVYK
;
A
#
# COMPACT_ATOMS: atom_id res chain seq x y z
N MET A 1 -48.31 7.41 37.06
CA MET A 1 -48.18 8.69 36.32
C MET A 1 -46.88 8.63 35.53
N GLU A 2 -47.04 8.51 34.21
CA GLU A 2 -46.12 8.82 33.08
C GLU A 2 -44.63 8.40 33.21
N SER A 3 -44.09 7.41 32.48
CA SER A 3 -43.94 7.19 31.02
C SER A 3 -42.94 8.11 30.31
N VAL A 4 -41.69 7.64 30.15
CA VAL A 4 -40.87 7.94 28.97
C VAL A 4 -40.15 6.65 28.55
N LEU A 5 -40.66 6.03 27.49
CA LEU A 5 -40.07 4.93 26.74
C LEU A 5 -39.33 5.52 25.54
N ALA A 6 -38.03 5.25 25.38
CA ALA A 6 -37.33 5.45 24.12
C ALA A 6 -36.93 4.09 23.56
N ARG A 7 -37.66 3.65 22.53
CA ARG A 7 -37.33 2.50 21.68
C ARG A 7 -36.36 2.99 20.59
N CYS A 8 -35.22 2.32 20.44
CA CYS A 8 -34.35 2.51 19.28
C CYS A 8 -34.60 1.37 18.30
N SER A 9 -35.24 1.70 17.18
CA SER A 9 -35.64 0.79 16.12
C SER A 9 -34.50 0.58 15.13
N SER A 10 -34.41 -0.67 14.66
CA SER A 10 -33.61 -1.19 13.55
C SER A 10 -33.60 -0.31 12.28
N VAL A 11 -32.40 -0.11 11.71
CA VAL A 11 -32.20 0.41 10.36
C VAL A 11 -31.79 -0.75 9.44
N PRO A 12 -32.57 -1.09 8.39
CA PRO A 12 -32.08 -1.92 7.30
C PRO A 12 -31.51 -1.04 6.17
N ALA A 13 -30.29 -1.37 5.75
CA ALA A 13 -29.69 -0.84 4.53
C ALA A 13 -30.09 -1.72 3.33
N SER A 14 -30.72 -1.11 2.33
CA SER A 14 -30.90 -1.70 1.01
C SER A 14 -30.63 -0.62 -0.05
N TYR A 15 -29.47 -0.72 -0.71
CA TYR A 15 -29.15 0.06 -1.91
C TYR A 15 -29.58 -0.72 -3.13
N ASN A 16 -30.48 -0.15 -3.93
CA ASN A 16 -30.93 -0.72 -5.20
C ASN A 16 -30.29 0.06 -6.36
N ILE A 17 -29.60 -0.66 -7.24
CA ILE A 17 -28.91 -0.16 -8.43
C ILE A 17 -29.90 -0.28 -9.61
N SER A 18 -30.61 0.80 -9.95
CA SER A 18 -31.26 0.94 -11.27
C SER A 18 -31.99 2.29 -11.40
N SER A 19 -31.28 3.35 -11.78
CA SER A 19 -31.87 4.49 -12.50
C SER A 19 -30.78 5.49 -12.79
N LEU A 20 -30.39 5.62 -14.07
CA LEU A 20 -29.90 6.86 -14.71
C LEU A 20 -29.58 6.52 -16.17
N GLN A 21 -30.64 6.40 -16.97
CA GLN A 21 -30.59 6.58 -18.41
C GLN A 21 -31.59 7.67 -18.79
N ALA A 22 -31.16 8.52 -19.73
CA ALA A 22 -31.92 9.44 -20.57
C ALA A 22 -32.26 10.85 -20.04
N ALA A 23 -31.39 11.81 -20.37
CA ALA A 23 -31.63 13.12 -20.99
C ALA A 23 -30.29 13.88 -20.92
N ASP A 24 -29.77 14.62 -21.90
CA ASP A 24 -30.44 15.42 -22.91
C ASP A 24 -29.47 15.68 -24.08
N SER A 25 -30.04 15.89 -25.26
CA SER A 25 -29.34 16.16 -26.51
C SER A 25 -29.29 17.66 -26.78
N ARG A 26 -28.12 18.14 -27.25
CA ARG A 26 -27.84 19.38 -28.03
C ARG A 26 -26.88 20.36 -27.34
N ALA A 27 -25.62 20.30 -27.75
CA ALA A 27 -24.80 21.48 -28.01
C ALA A 27 -23.61 21.06 -28.89
N ALA A 28 -23.72 21.31 -30.20
CA ALA A 28 -22.57 21.29 -31.09
C ALA A 28 -21.76 22.57 -30.85
N SER A 29 -20.51 22.43 -30.42
CA SER A 29 -19.49 23.46 -30.68
C SER A 29 -18.17 22.76 -30.95
N SER A 30 -17.62 23.05 -32.13
CA SER A 30 -16.33 22.58 -32.60
C SER A 30 -15.21 23.12 -31.72
N CYS A 31 -14.51 22.24 -31.00
CA CYS A 31 -13.24 22.58 -30.36
C CYS A 31 -12.24 21.48 -30.65
N SER A 32 -11.39 21.71 -31.65
CA SER A 32 -10.18 20.93 -31.87
C SER A 32 -9.17 21.28 -30.79
N SER A 33 -9.20 20.58 -29.66
CA SER A 33 -8.14 20.66 -28.65
C SER A 33 -7.34 19.36 -28.66
N THR A 34 -6.28 19.34 -29.47
CA THR A 34 -5.20 18.37 -29.27
C THR A 34 -4.36 18.85 -28.09
N GLN A 35 -4.73 18.47 -26.87
CA GLN A 35 -3.82 18.61 -25.73
C GLN A 35 -3.05 17.29 -25.54
N ARG A 36 -1.91 17.20 -26.23
CA ARG A 36 -0.83 16.30 -25.83
C ARG A 36 0.13 17.12 -24.96
N PHE A 37 0.04 16.99 -23.65
CA PHE A 37 1.15 17.37 -22.78
C PHE A 37 2.24 16.31 -22.91
N ALA A 38 3.29 16.64 -23.64
CA ALA A 38 4.58 15.98 -23.51
C ALA A 38 5.57 17.07 -23.11
N SER A 39 6.02 17.04 -21.86
CA SER A 39 7.14 17.84 -21.39
C SER A 39 8.38 17.46 -22.22
N ARG A 40 8.66 18.21 -23.27
CA ARG A 40 9.90 18.10 -24.03
C ARG A 40 10.78 19.25 -23.57
N ASN A 41 11.90 18.91 -22.94
CA ASN A 41 12.98 19.88 -22.71
C ASN A 41 13.44 20.39 -24.08
N PHE A 42 13.15 21.65 -24.37
CA PHE A 42 13.63 22.31 -25.58
C PHE A 42 14.90 23.10 -25.24
N SER A 43 16.03 22.69 -25.82
CA SER A 43 17.23 23.52 -25.87
C SER A 43 17.21 24.28 -27.19
N VAL A 44 16.97 25.59 -27.16
CA VAL A 44 17.07 26.45 -28.36
C VAL A 44 18.52 26.90 -28.48
N ILE A 45 19.26 26.36 -29.46
CA ILE A 45 20.59 26.88 -29.81
C ILE A 45 20.39 28.05 -30.77
N VAL A 46 20.58 29.28 -30.28
CA VAL A 46 20.60 30.48 -31.11
C VAL A 46 21.99 30.61 -31.72
N LEU A 47 22.11 30.33 -33.01
CA LEU A 47 23.33 30.64 -33.76
C LEU A 47 23.36 32.15 -34.02
N ASN A 48 24.27 32.86 -33.34
CA ASN A 48 24.51 34.28 -33.57
C ASN A 48 25.05 34.49 -34.99
N ALA A 49 24.27 35.16 -35.84
CA ALA A 49 24.75 35.69 -37.11
C ALA A 49 25.22 37.13 -36.91
N GLY A 50 26.53 37.39 -37.05
CA GLY A 50 27.06 38.75 -37.18
C GLY A 50 28.55 38.72 -37.55
N LYS A 51 29.08 39.53 -38.48
CA LYS A 51 28.60 40.80 -39.07
C LYS A 51 28.77 40.83 -40.60
N PRO A 52 27.99 41.65 -41.35
CA PRO A 52 28.13 41.78 -42.79
C PRO A 52 29.36 42.61 -43.17
N LYS A 53 30.16 42.13 -44.14
CA LYS A 53 31.15 42.96 -44.84
C LYS A 53 30.41 43.86 -45.84
N ARG A 54 30.74 45.16 -45.85
CA ARG A 54 30.18 46.16 -46.75
C ARG A 54 30.58 45.87 -48.21
N GLY A 55 29.58 45.87 -49.10
CA GLY A 55 29.76 45.86 -50.55
C GLY A 55 29.42 44.50 -51.18
N GLY A 56 28.21 44.38 -51.74
CA GLY A 56 27.79 43.20 -52.51
C GLY A 56 26.26 43.09 -52.59
N SER A 57 25.75 42.75 -53.77
CA SER A 57 24.35 42.72 -54.16
C SER A 57 23.41 41.97 -53.20
N ILE A 58 22.15 42.45 -53.13
CA ILE A 58 21.06 41.81 -52.38
C ILE A 58 20.75 40.45 -53.01
N SER A 59 21.32 39.37 -52.47
CA SER A 59 20.85 38.01 -52.74
C SER A 59 19.62 37.72 -51.88
N SER A 60 18.66 36.95 -52.42
CA SER A 60 17.37 36.60 -51.79
C SER A 60 17.52 36.09 -50.34
N PRO A 61 16.50 36.24 -49.48
CA PRO A 61 16.59 35.80 -48.09
C PRO A 61 16.86 34.29 -48.06
N ARG A 62 18.02 33.90 -47.54
CA ARG A 62 18.34 32.48 -47.31
C ARG A 62 17.32 31.94 -46.33
N LYS A 63 16.50 31.00 -46.80
CA LYS A 63 15.55 30.23 -46.00
C LYS A 63 16.35 29.54 -44.88
N LEU A 64 16.26 30.03 -43.65
CA LEU A 64 16.80 29.31 -42.50
C LEU A 64 15.94 28.05 -42.31
N SER A 65 16.45 26.89 -42.74
CA SER A 65 15.87 25.62 -42.33
C SER A 65 16.38 25.28 -40.95
N ILE A 66 15.55 25.49 -39.93
CA ILE A 66 15.76 24.93 -38.60
C ILE A 66 15.53 23.42 -38.73
N ARG A 67 16.60 22.64 -38.80
CA ARG A 67 16.51 21.19 -38.61
C ARG A 67 16.44 20.94 -37.11
N CYS A 68 15.28 20.49 -36.65
CA CYS A 68 15.11 19.94 -35.32
C CYS A 68 15.61 18.49 -35.36
N GLU A 69 16.84 18.26 -34.91
CA GLU A 69 17.31 16.90 -34.68
C GLU A 69 16.77 16.43 -33.34
N VAL A 70 15.94 15.39 -33.37
CA VAL A 70 15.55 14.68 -32.15
C VAL A 70 16.81 13.95 -31.71
N GLY A 71 17.52 14.53 -30.74
CA GLY A 71 18.62 13.82 -30.09
C GLY A 71 18.13 12.45 -29.65
N SER A 72 18.90 11.41 -29.95
CA SER A 72 18.64 10.04 -29.50
C SER A 72 18.88 9.92 -27.98
N GLY A 73 18.23 10.77 -27.20
CA GLY A 73 18.11 10.56 -25.77
C GLY A 73 17.26 9.32 -25.60
N THR A 74 17.84 8.28 -25.02
CA THR A 74 17.08 7.19 -24.44
C THR A 74 16.05 7.81 -23.51
N VAL A 75 14.78 7.78 -23.91
CA VAL A 75 13.68 8.09 -23.00
C VAL A 75 13.80 7.05 -21.89
N SER A 76 14.28 7.47 -20.72
CA SER A 76 14.24 6.66 -19.51
C SER A 76 12.77 6.44 -19.20
N THR A 77 12.20 5.35 -19.72
CA THR A 77 10.82 4.96 -19.44
C THR A 77 10.74 4.69 -17.94
N VAL A 78 9.97 5.50 -17.23
CA VAL A 78 9.65 5.23 -15.83
C VAL A 78 8.98 3.86 -15.78
N ARG A 79 9.57 2.91 -15.04
CA ARG A 79 9.00 1.57 -14.90
C ARG A 79 7.62 1.68 -14.24
N PRO A 80 6.59 0.99 -14.77
CA PRO A 80 5.27 1.03 -14.17
C PRO A 80 5.30 0.47 -12.75
N THR A 81 4.33 0.91 -11.95
CA THR A 81 4.09 0.34 -10.62
C THR A 81 3.13 -0.83 -10.78
N GLU A 82 3.56 -1.99 -10.30
CA GLU A 82 2.80 -3.23 -10.29
C GLU A 82 2.10 -3.41 -8.95
N TRP A 83 0.94 -4.05 -8.99
CA TRP A 83 0.15 -4.40 -7.81
C TRP A 83 -0.01 -5.91 -7.73
N PHE A 84 0.16 -6.45 -6.54
CA PHE A 84 -0.08 -7.85 -6.23
C PHE A 84 -0.83 -7.93 -4.90
N GLN A 85 -1.86 -8.77 -4.81
CA GLN A 85 -2.58 -8.99 -3.56
C GLN A 85 -2.84 -10.49 -3.39
N LYS A 86 -2.65 -10.97 -2.17
CA LYS A 86 -2.88 -12.37 -1.80
C LYS A 86 -3.43 -12.48 -0.39
N GLN A 87 -4.39 -13.38 -0.22
CA GLN A 87 -4.88 -13.79 1.09
C GLN A 87 -4.44 -15.22 1.37
N PHE A 88 -4.11 -15.50 2.64
CA PHE A 88 -3.81 -16.84 3.11
C PHE A 88 -4.13 -16.95 4.61
N GLU A 89 -4.19 -18.18 5.09
CA GLU A 89 -4.46 -18.46 6.50
C GLU A 89 -3.21 -18.96 7.22
N LEU A 90 -3.02 -18.44 8.43
CA LEU A 90 -2.11 -18.99 9.40
C LEU A 90 -2.84 -20.04 10.23
N SER A 91 -2.15 -21.15 10.49
CA SER A 91 -2.59 -22.14 11.48
C SER A 91 -2.88 -21.48 12.83
N PRO A 92 -3.82 -22.01 13.63
CA PRO A 92 -4.09 -21.47 14.96
C PRO A 92 -2.84 -21.37 15.82
N PHE A 93 -2.78 -20.31 16.63
CA PHE A 93 -1.79 -20.11 17.67
C PHE A 93 -2.47 -20.11 19.04
N SER A 94 -1.76 -20.52 20.08
CA SER A 94 -2.16 -20.20 21.44
C SER A 94 -2.00 -18.70 21.70
N ARG A 95 -2.60 -18.19 22.77
CA ARG A 95 -2.31 -16.84 23.25
C ARG A 95 -0.81 -16.57 23.33
N GLY A 96 -0.41 -15.38 22.92
CA GLY A 96 0.95 -14.86 23.04
C GLY A 96 1.43 -14.11 21.81
N CYS A 97 2.68 -13.67 21.87
CA CYS A 97 3.40 -13.07 20.77
C CYS A 97 4.18 -14.13 19.97
N HIS A 98 3.98 -14.17 18.64
CA HIS A 98 4.55 -15.19 17.77
C HIS A 98 5.32 -14.59 16.61
N ILE A 99 6.59 -14.96 16.45
CA ILE A 99 7.39 -14.54 15.29
C ILE A 99 6.94 -15.32 14.05
N ILE A 100 6.31 -14.62 13.10
CA ILE A 100 5.73 -15.21 11.88
C ILE A 100 6.45 -14.81 10.60
N THR A 101 7.58 -14.10 10.67
CA THR A 101 8.35 -13.60 9.51
C THR A 101 8.51 -14.65 8.40
N ARG A 102 8.91 -15.87 8.75
CA ARG A 102 9.10 -16.95 7.77
C ARG A 102 7.78 -17.40 7.13
N LYS A 103 6.69 -17.45 7.89
CA LYS A 103 5.36 -17.80 7.37
C LYS A 103 4.88 -16.74 6.37
N ILE A 104 5.09 -15.46 6.67
CA ILE A 104 4.82 -14.36 5.74
C ILE A 104 5.64 -14.52 4.46
N VAL A 105 6.97 -14.60 4.54
CA VAL A 105 7.84 -14.67 3.35
C VAL A 105 7.52 -15.89 2.48
N ASN A 106 7.26 -17.04 3.09
CA ASN A 106 6.86 -18.25 2.36
C ASN A 106 5.51 -18.11 1.66
N ALA A 107 4.60 -17.30 2.18
CA ALA A 107 3.28 -17.09 1.60
C ALA A 107 3.31 -16.15 0.37
N ILE A 108 4.36 -15.34 0.21
CA ILE A 108 4.50 -14.36 -0.88
C ILE A 108 5.79 -14.55 -1.70
N PRO A 109 6.04 -15.72 -2.31
CA PRO A 109 7.21 -15.93 -3.15
C PRO A 109 7.33 -14.89 -4.28
N GLU A 110 6.22 -14.32 -4.75
CA GLU A 110 6.14 -13.31 -5.79
C GLU A 110 6.89 -12.01 -5.44
N ILE A 111 7.20 -11.77 -4.16
CA ILE A 111 8.03 -10.65 -3.72
C ILE A 111 9.40 -10.63 -4.42
N CYS A 112 9.92 -11.81 -4.82
CA CYS A 112 11.21 -11.94 -5.49
C CYS A 112 11.27 -11.25 -6.86
N GLU A 113 10.12 -10.88 -7.44
CA GLU A 113 10.04 -10.13 -8.69
C GLU A 113 10.25 -8.62 -8.50
N PHE A 114 10.04 -8.11 -7.27
CA PHE A 114 10.03 -6.67 -6.97
C PHE A 114 11.42 -6.15 -6.62
N GLU A 115 11.87 -5.10 -7.31
CA GLU A 115 13.13 -4.41 -7.03
C GLU A 115 12.99 -3.42 -5.87
N VAL A 116 11.90 -2.66 -5.87
CA VAL A 116 11.58 -1.65 -4.86
C VAL A 116 10.07 -1.54 -4.72
N GLY A 117 9.59 -1.33 -3.50
CA GLY A 117 8.16 -1.20 -3.26
C GLY A 117 7.82 -1.18 -1.78
N ILE A 118 6.56 -1.46 -1.49
CA ILE A 118 5.99 -1.57 -0.15
C ILE A 118 5.12 -2.82 -0.10
N ALA A 119 5.25 -3.59 0.98
CA ALA A 119 4.34 -4.66 1.36
C ALA A 119 3.46 -4.17 2.51
N HIS A 120 2.15 -4.09 2.27
CA HIS A 120 1.15 -3.89 3.31
C HIS A 120 0.59 -5.24 3.74
N ILE A 121 0.64 -5.53 5.04
CA ILE A 121 0.21 -6.79 5.64
C ILE A 121 -0.92 -6.46 6.61
N PHE A 122 -2.08 -7.07 6.43
CA PHE A 122 -3.27 -6.80 7.23
C PHE A 122 -3.81 -8.11 7.81
N VAL A 123 -4.00 -8.16 9.13
CA VAL A 123 -4.73 -9.27 9.78
C VAL A 123 -6.23 -8.94 9.77
N MET A 124 -7.03 -9.82 9.18
CA MET A 124 -8.47 -9.62 9.03
C MET A 124 -9.25 -10.05 10.28
N HIS A 125 -8.76 -9.66 11.46
CA HIS A 125 -9.29 -10.08 12.76
C HIS A 125 -9.24 -8.92 13.75
N THR A 126 -10.23 -8.82 14.64
CA THR A 126 -10.34 -7.75 15.63
C THR A 126 -9.80 -8.12 17.01
N SER A 127 -9.43 -9.38 17.21
CA SER A 127 -8.89 -9.93 18.47
C SER A 127 -7.45 -10.45 18.33
N ALA A 128 -6.79 -10.13 17.22
CA ALA A 128 -5.37 -10.38 16.97
C ALA A 128 -4.73 -9.13 16.37
N SER A 129 -3.40 -9.00 16.48
CA SER A 129 -2.67 -7.83 15.97
C SER A 129 -1.34 -8.20 15.33
N LEU A 130 -0.78 -7.25 14.59
CA LEU A 130 0.54 -7.38 13.98
C LEU A 130 1.48 -6.32 14.55
N THR A 131 2.74 -6.69 14.77
CA THR A 131 3.78 -5.74 15.15
C THR A 131 5.14 -6.12 14.55
N ILE A 132 6.11 -5.20 14.61
CA ILE A 132 7.51 -5.46 14.30
C ILE A 132 8.31 -5.25 15.57
N ASN A 133 9.02 -6.28 16.00
CA ASN A 133 9.86 -6.24 17.19
C ASN A 133 11.09 -7.15 17.03
N GLU A 134 11.89 -7.30 18.08
CA GLU A 134 13.08 -8.16 18.11
C GLU A 134 12.76 -9.59 17.65
N ASN A 135 13.69 -10.28 16.99
CA ASN A 135 13.53 -11.67 16.55
C ASN A 135 14.66 -12.61 17.01
N ALA A 136 15.46 -12.18 17.98
CA ALA A 136 16.66 -12.90 18.42
C ALA A 136 16.49 -13.61 19.75
N SER A 137 15.99 -12.91 20.76
CA SER A 137 15.72 -13.51 22.06
C SER A 137 14.36 -14.23 22.10
N PRO A 138 14.29 -15.47 22.61
CA PRO A 138 13.01 -16.16 22.86
C PRO A 138 12.23 -15.55 24.03
N ASP A 139 12.86 -14.76 24.90
CA ASP A 139 12.22 -14.16 26.08
C ASP A 139 11.41 -12.91 25.70
N VAL A 140 11.80 -12.19 24.65
CA VAL A 140 11.14 -10.93 24.24
C VAL A 140 9.65 -11.15 23.90
N PRO A 141 9.25 -12.22 23.17
CA PRO A 141 7.82 -12.55 23.01
C PRO A 141 7.09 -12.87 24.32
N LEU A 142 7.75 -13.52 25.28
CA LEU A 142 7.15 -13.87 26.57
C LEU A 142 6.92 -12.62 27.42
N ASP A 143 7.94 -11.77 27.54
CA ASP A 143 7.87 -10.50 28.28
C ASP A 143 6.83 -9.54 27.69
N MET A 144 6.69 -9.54 26.35
CA MET A 144 5.68 -8.76 25.67
C MET A 144 4.26 -9.24 26.02
N GLU A 145 4.02 -10.55 26.01
CA GLU A 145 2.72 -11.11 26.40
C GLU A 145 2.40 -10.82 27.88
N ASP A 146 3.37 -11.02 28.77
CA ASP A 146 3.26 -10.66 30.19
C ASP A 146 2.91 -9.19 30.38
N SER A 147 3.57 -8.30 29.63
CA SER A 147 3.33 -6.86 29.69
C SER A 147 1.93 -6.51 29.19
N LEU A 148 1.48 -7.10 28.08
CA LEU A 148 0.14 -6.90 27.55
C LEU A 148 -0.94 -7.36 28.56
N ASN A 149 -0.71 -8.47 29.27
CA ASN A 149 -1.61 -8.96 30.31
C ASN A 149 -1.65 -8.07 31.56
N ARG A 150 -0.56 -7.35 31.88
CA ARG A 150 -0.56 -6.35 32.97
C ARG A 150 -1.26 -5.05 32.55
N ILE A 151 -1.11 -4.62 31.30
CA ILE A 151 -1.70 -3.38 30.78
C ILE A 151 -3.21 -3.54 30.56
N VAL A 152 -3.61 -4.67 29.96
CA VAL A 152 -5.01 -4.99 29.65
C VAL A 152 -5.33 -6.35 30.29
N PRO A 153 -5.57 -6.37 31.62
CA PRO A 153 -5.83 -7.61 32.33
C PRO A 153 -7.20 -8.18 31.94
N GLU A 154 -7.29 -9.49 31.99
CA GLU A 154 -8.55 -10.21 31.84
C GLU A 154 -9.41 -10.04 33.08
N GLY A 155 -10.73 -10.11 32.90
CA GLY A 155 -11.64 -10.03 34.03
C GLY A 155 -13.06 -9.65 33.65
N ASN A 156 -13.91 -9.67 34.67
CA ASN A 156 -15.33 -9.35 34.56
C ASN A 156 -15.63 -7.83 34.66
N HIS A 157 -14.60 -6.99 34.61
CA HIS A 157 -14.73 -5.52 34.64
C HIS A 157 -15.07 -4.93 33.26
N TYR A 158 -15.03 -5.72 32.19
CA TYR A 158 -15.49 -5.32 30.88
C TYR A 158 -16.98 -5.62 30.67
N ARG A 159 -17.62 -4.78 29.85
CA ARG A 159 -19.04 -4.94 29.50
C ARG A 159 -19.27 -6.02 28.43
N HIS A 160 -18.29 -6.25 27.56
CA HIS A 160 -18.34 -7.24 26.49
C HIS A 160 -17.60 -8.49 26.95
N LEU A 161 -18.33 -9.60 27.12
CA LEU A 161 -17.82 -10.88 27.61
C LEU A 161 -18.45 -12.03 26.83
N ASP A 162 -18.92 -11.75 25.62
CA ASP A 162 -19.81 -12.63 24.85
C ASP A 162 -19.11 -13.96 24.51
N GLU A 163 -17.78 -13.91 24.32
CA GLU A 163 -16.96 -15.09 24.04
C GLU A 163 -15.98 -15.47 25.17
N GLY A 164 -16.19 -14.95 26.38
CA GLY A 164 -15.39 -15.26 27.57
C GLY A 164 -14.63 -14.07 28.17
N LEU A 165 -13.87 -14.35 29.24
CA LEU A 165 -13.14 -13.31 30.00
C LEU A 165 -12.00 -12.66 29.22
N ASP A 166 -11.55 -13.27 28.13
CA ASP A 166 -10.47 -12.80 27.27
C ASP A 166 -10.93 -12.02 26.04
N ASP A 167 -12.24 -11.90 25.85
CA ASP A 167 -12.84 -11.35 24.64
C ASP A 167 -12.58 -9.85 24.48
N MET A 168 -13.10 -9.03 25.39
CA MET A 168 -12.84 -7.59 25.38
C MET A 168 -11.36 -7.23 25.57
N PRO A 169 -10.58 -7.85 26.46
CA PRO A 169 -9.13 -7.62 26.53
C PRO A 169 -8.44 -7.80 25.19
N ALA A 170 -8.80 -8.83 24.42
CA ALA A 170 -8.21 -9.07 23.11
C ALA A 170 -8.51 -7.95 22.11
N HIS A 171 -9.73 -7.40 22.11
CA HIS A 171 -10.09 -6.25 21.29
C HIS A 171 -9.32 -4.98 21.68
N VAL A 172 -9.13 -4.73 22.98
CA VAL A 172 -8.36 -3.59 23.46
C VAL A 172 -6.90 -3.72 23.03
N LYS A 173 -6.27 -4.86 23.31
CA LYS A 173 -4.87 -5.12 22.92
C LYS A 173 -4.68 -5.03 21.40
N ALA A 174 -5.62 -5.56 20.62
CA ALA A 174 -5.58 -5.46 19.16
C ALA A 174 -5.68 -4.02 18.67
N SER A 175 -6.55 -3.21 19.27
CA SER A 175 -6.72 -1.79 18.94
C SER A 175 -5.48 -0.96 19.31
N MET A 176 -4.79 -1.30 20.39
CA MET A 176 -3.56 -0.62 20.82
C MET A 176 -2.38 -0.94 19.91
N MET A 177 -2.24 -2.21 19.50
CA MET A 177 -1.10 -2.68 18.69
C MET A 177 -1.29 -2.42 17.20
N GLY A 178 -2.53 -2.49 16.71
CA GLY A 178 -2.89 -2.32 15.30
C GLY A 178 -3.00 -3.64 14.53
N SER A 179 -3.81 -3.62 13.47
CA SER A 179 -4.09 -4.77 12.61
C SER A 179 -3.22 -4.83 11.36
N SER A 180 -2.28 -3.91 11.18
CA SER A 180 -1.54 -3.81 9.92
C SER A 180 -0.10 -3.35 10.05
N LEU A 181 0.73 -3.79 9.10
CA LEU A 181 2.11 -3.39 8.92
C LEU A 181 2.34 -2.91 7.50
N THR A 182 3.22 -1.93 7.34
CA THR A 182 3.65 -1.44 6.02
C THR A 182 5.17 -1.47 5.99
N ILE A 183 5.74 -2.36 5.17
CA ILE A 183 7.17 -2.72 5.20
C ILE A 183 7.78 -2.42 3.82
N PRO A 184 8.91 -1.69 3.74
CA PRO A 184 9.57 -1.46 2.47
C PRO A 184 10.09 -2.76 1.85
N ILE A 185 10.12 -2.82 0.52
CA ILE A 185 10.71 -3.92 -0.26
C ILE A 185 11.98 -3.42 -0.92
N LYS A 186 13.03 -4.23 -0.85
CA LYS A 186 14.30 -3.98 -1.54
C LYS A 186 14.86 -5.28 -2.06
N ALA A 187 15.23 -5.30 -3.35
CA ALA A 187 15.89 -6.42 -4.00
C ALA A 187 15.20 -7.78 -3.73
N GLY A 188 13.88 -7.80 -3.92
CA GLY A 188 13.06 -9.01 -3.80
C GLY A 188 12.79 -9.49 -2.39
N ARG A 189 13.04 -8.65 -1.38
CA ARG A 189 12.93 -9.02 0.04
C ARG A 189 12.27 -7.90 0.83
N LEU A 190 11.62 -8.29 1.94
CA LEU A 190 11.20 -7.35 2.96
C LEU A 190 12.45 -6.69 3.57
N ASN A 191 12.51 -5.37 3.55
CA ASN A 191 13.64 -4.59 4.01
C ASN A 191 13.53 -4.28 5.51
N LEU A 192 13.60 -5.35 6.32
CA LEU A 192 13.61 -5.30 7.78
C LEU A 192 15.04 -5.07 8.31
N GLY A 193 15.15 -4.43 9.48
CA GLY A 193 16.41 -4.38 10.22
C GLY A 193 16.85 -5.77 10.71
N ILE A 194 18.13 -5.91 11.06
CA ILE A 194 18.73 -7.21 11.43
C ILE A 194 18.01 -7.91 12.59
N TRP A 195 17.48 -7.13 13.53
CA TRP A 195 16.74 -7.63 14.70
C TRP A 195 15.23 -7.61 14.49
N GLN A 196 14.73 -7.07 13.38
CA GLN A 196 13.28 -6.92 13.20
C GLN A 196 12.65 -8.20 12.64
N GLY A 197 11.62 -8.68 13.33
CA GLY A 197 10.72 -9.73 12.86
C GLY A 197 9.28 -9.26 12.82
N ILE A 198 8.48 -9.89 11.95
CA ILE A 198 7.03 -9.70 11.90
C ILE A 198 6.39 -10.63 12.91
N TRP A 199 5.58 -10.07 13.78
CA TRP A 199 4.92 -10.79 14.84
C TRP A 199 3.41 -10.82 14.63
N LEU A 200 2.78 -11.95 14.95
CA LEU A 200 1.35 -12.06 15.22
C LEU A 200 1.18 -12.11 16.73
N ASN A 201 0.44 -11.18 17.30
CA ASN A 201 0.03 -11.28 18.70
C ASN A 201 -1.39 -11.85 18.72
N GLU A 202 -1.50 -13.08 19.19
CA GLU A 202 -2.75 -13.77 19.43
C GLU A 202 -3.21 -13.44 20.85
N HIS A 203 -4.30 -12.70 20.99
CA HIS A 203 -4.76 -12.23 22.30
C HIS A 203 -5.79 -13.16 22.93
N ARG A 204 -6.40 -14.07 22.15
CA ARG A 204 -7.37 -15.06 22.65
C ARG A 204 -6.66 -16.35 23.04
N ASN A 205 -7.17 -17.02 24.07
CA ASN A 205 -6.73 -18.37 24.43
C ASN A 205 -6.99 -19.37 23.29
N TYR A 206 -8.11 -19.18 22.58
CA TYR A 206 -8.57 -20.02 21.49
C TYR A 206 -9.03 -19.17 20.30
N GLY A 207 -8.08 -18.51 19.63
CA GLY A 207 -8.36 -17.58 18.52
C GLY A 207 -8.68 -18.23 17.16
N GLY A 208 -8.39 -19.52 16.98
CA GLY A 208 -8.55 -20.21 15.70
C GLY A 208 -7.53 -19.76 14.64
N PRO A 209 -7.72 -20.12 13.37
CA PRO A 209 -6.83 -19.70 12.28
C PRO A 209 -6.96 -18.20 12.02
N ARG A 210 -5.87 -17.56 11.59
CA ARG A 210 -5.84 -16.11 11.30
C ARG A 210 -5.60 -15.85 9.83
N THR A 211 -6.51 -15.09 9.23
CA THR A 211 -6.49 -14.69 7.83
C THR A 211 -5.64 -13.44 7.68
N ILE A 212 -4.65 -13.50 6.79
CA ILE A 212 -3.75 -12.41 6.44
C ILE A 212 -3.99 -12.02 4.99
N CYS A 213 -4.15 -10.72 4.74
CA CYS A 213 -4.14 -10.13 3.41
C CYS A 213 -2.83 -9.36 3.22
N ILE A 214 -2.09 -9.67 2.16
CA ILE A 214 -0.87 -8.93 1.79
C ILE A 214 -1.09 -8.26 0.45
N THR A 215 -0.83 -6.96 0.40
CA THR A 215 -0.76 -6.18 -0.83
C THR A 215 0.67 -5.71 -1.04
N ILE A 216 1.25 -5.99 -2.20
CA ILE A 216 2.52 -5.46 -2.65
C ILE A 216 2.27 -4.42 -3.74
N GLN A 217 2.89 -3.25 -3.59
CA GLN A 217 2.93 -2.20 -4.60
C GLN A 217 4.39 -1.84 -4.86
N GLY A 218 4.85 -1.91 -6.10
CA GLY A 218 6.23 -1.57 -6.40
C GLY A 218 6.64 -1.76 -7.85
N GLN A 219 7.91 -1.54 -8.14
CA GLN A 219 8.49 -1.81 -9.45
C GLN A 219 9.09 -3.20 -9.47
N LYS A 220 8.72 -4.01 -10.47
CA LYS A 220 9.42 -5.26 -10.76
C LYS A 220 10.81 -4.99 -11.36
N ARG A 221 11.68 -5.99 -11.29
CA ARG A 221 13.01 -5.94 -11.92
C ARG A 221 12.88 -5.65 -13.41
N ALA A 222 13.72 -4.75 -13.92
CA ALA A 222 13.74 -4.38 -15.34
C ALA A 222 14.09 -5.54 -16.27
N ASP A 223 14.94 -6.47 -15.82
CA ASP A 223 15.47 -7.57 -16.62
C ASP A 223 14.56 -8.83 -16.61
N GLY A 224 13.39 -8.75 -15.96
CA GLY A 224 12.44 -9.86 -15.86
C GLY A 224 12.95 -11.06 -15.06
N ARG A 225 14.14 -10.98 -14.46
CA ARG A 225 14.67 -12.02 -13.57
C ARG A 225 14.03 -11.90 -12.19
N VAL A 226 14.20 -12.93 -11.38
CA VAL A 226 13.81 -12.92 -9.97
C VAL A 226 15.04 -12.84 -9.07
N TYR A 227 14.90 -12.21 -7.90
CA TYR A 227 15.89 -12.33 -6.84
C TYR A 227 15.85 -13.73 -6.24
N LYS A 228 17.02 -14.27 -5.87
CA LYS A 228 17.14 -15.54 -5.16
C LYS A 228 17.08 -15.33 -3.66
#